data_AF-A0A6A5X1D8-F1
#
_entry.id   AF-A0A6A5X1D8-F1
#
_cell.length_a   1.000
_cell.length_b   1.000
_cell.length_c   1.000
_cell.angle_alpha   90.00
_cell.angle_beta   90.00
_cell.angle_gamma   90.00
#
_symmetry.space_group_name_H-M   'P 1'
#
loop_
_entity.id
_entity.type
_entity.pdbx_description
1 polymer ?
#
loop_
_entity_poly.entity_id
_entity_poly.type
_entity_poly.pdbx_seq_one_letter_code
_entity_poly.pdbx_strand_id
1 'polypeptide(L)'
;VLIYNSFRTYKTLEILEFYFKYSIILCYLPSYTSYKLQLYNIKVFTPLKIAYYNKVKWLNRGGIDRVGKEYFTYLYQLVRDRALTKRNIKARWATTSLFPFNPKRYT
;
A
#
# COMPACT_ATOMS: atom_id res chain seq x y z
N VAL A 1 8.46 12.30 8.51
CA VAL A 1 8.45 12.46 7.03
C VAL A 1 7.32 11.64 6.46
N LEU A 2 6.42 12.25 5.69
CA LEU A 2 5.30 11.62 5.00
C LEU A 2 5.54 11.71 3.48
N ILE A 3 5.57 10.56 2.80
CA ILE A 3 5.74 10.50 1.34
C ILE A 3 4.36 10.25 0.71
N TYR A 4 3.94 11.10 -0.21
CA TYR A 4 2.62 11.01 -0.85
C TYR A 4 2.68 11.41 -2.32
N ASN A 5 1.65 11.02 -3.09
CA ASN A 5 1.56 11.33 -4.51
C ASN A 5 0.94 12.72 -4.74
N SER A 6 1.03 13.17 -6.00
CA SER A 6 0.54 14.47 -6.47
C SER A 6 -0.97 14.69 -6.41
N PHE A 7 -1.71 13.84 -5.68
CA PHE A 7 -3.15 13.87 -5.68
C PHE A 7 -3.68 15.16 -5.02
N ARG A 8 -4.69 15.75 -5.64
CA ARG A 8 -5.12 17.13 -5.41
C ARG A 8 -5.75 17.34 -4.02
N THR A 9 -6.29 16.31 -3.40
CA THR A 9 -6.94 16.39 -2.08
C THR A 9 -5.98 16.63 -0.93
N TYR A 10 -4.69 16.31 -1.07
CA TYR A 10 -3.69 16.57 -0.01
C TYR A 10 -3.19 18.02 0.05
N LYS A 11 -3.79 18.91 -0.76
CA LYS A 11 -3.37 20.32 -0.92
C LYS A 11 -4.41 21.31 -0.40
N THR A 12 -5.40 20.85 0.36
CA THR A 12 -6.34 21.76 1.04
C THR A 12 -5.61 22.49 2.18
N LEU A 13 -6.04 23.72 2.46
CA LEU A 13 -5.44 24.56 3.49
C LEU A 13 -5.45 23.86 4.87
N GLU A 14 -6.58 23.28 5.23
CA GLU A 14 -6.79 22.54 6.49
C GLU A 14 -5.77 21.41 6.68
N ILE A 15 -5.43 20.68 5.60
CA ILE A 15 -4.48 19.58 5.65
C ILE A 15 -3.04 20.11 5.77
N LEU A 16 -2.71 21.22 5.11
CA LEU A 16 -1.40 21.85 5.23
C LEU A 16 -1.18 22.43 6.63
N GLU A 17 -2.20 23.08 7.20
CA GLU A 17 -2.19 23.56 8.58
C GLU A 17 -2.01 22.42 9.58
N PHE A 18 -2.66 21.28 9.35
CA PHE A 18 -2.45 20.06 10.14
C PHE A 18 -0.98 19.61 10.07
N TYR A 19 -0.39 19.51 8.88
CA TYR A 19 1.01 19.08 8.76
C TYR A 19 1.98 20.06 9.43
N PHE A 20 1.72 21.37 9.31
CA PHE A 20 2.52 22.39 9.96
C PHE A 20 2.43 22.28 11.49
N LYS A 21 1.20 22.18 12.03
CA LYS A 21 0.93 22.02 13.47
C LYS A 21 1.67 20.83 14.09
N TYR A 22 1.72 19.71 13.38
CA TYR A 22 2.38 18.50 13.86
C TYR A 22 3.83 18.32 13.37
N SER A 23 4.42 19.35 12.74
CA SER A 23 5.80 19.30 12.21
C SER A 23 6.05 18.09 11.27
N ILE A 24 5.05 17.72 10.47
CA ILE A 24 5.13 16.62 9.54
C ILE A 24 5.80 17.09 8.25
N ILE A 25 7.05 16.69 8.04
CA ILE A 25 7.77 16.96 6.78
C ILE A 25 7.10 16.19 5.62
N LEU A 26 6.67 16.93 4.60
CA LEU A 26 6.03 16.41 3.40
C LEU A 26 7.04 16.19 2.27
N CYS A 27 7.10 14.98 1.74
CA CYS A 27 7.92 14.63 0.58
C CYS A 27 7.02 14.29 -0.61
N TYR A 28 7.10 15.13 -1.65
CA TYR A 28 6.26 15.04 -2.83
C TYR A 28 6.87 14.14 -3.90
N LEU A 29 6.10 13.15 -4.38
CA LEU A 29 6.45 12.40 -5.58
C LEU A 29 5.97 13.15 -6.83
N PRO A 30 6.82 13.33 -7.87
CA PRO A 30 6.42 14.00 -9.10
C PRO A 30 5.19 13.34 -9.75
N SER A 31 4.34 14.12 -10.41
CA SER A 31 3.21 13.59 -11.16
C SER A 31 3.65 12.52 -12.16
N TYR A 32 2.79 11.52 -12.40
CA TYR A 32 3.07 10.37 -13.28
C TYR A 32 4.23 9.46 -12.85
N THR A 33 4.92 9.72 -11.74
CA THR A 33 5.95 8.79 -11.23
C THR A 33 5.39 7.76 -10.26
N SER A 34 4.11 7.85 -9.90
CA SER A 34 3.47 7.02 -8.89
C SER A 34 3.54 5.52 -9.21
N TYR A 35 3.41 5.13 -10.48
CA TYR A 35 3.53 3.73 -10.89
C TYR A 35 4.97 3.17 -10.82
N LYS A 36 5.99 4.02 -10.61
CA LYS A 36 7.38 3.58 -10.37
C LYS A 36 7.79 3.77 -8.92
N LEU A 37 7.38 4.87 -8.32
CA LEU A 37 7.84 5.32 -7.00
C LEU A 37 6.90 4.94 -5.86
N GLN A 38 5.61 4.69 -6.11
CA GLN A 38 4.70 4.13 -5.09
C GLN A 38 4.83 2.61 -5.02
N LEU A 39 6.00 2.16 -4.56
CA LEU A 39 6.32 0.76 -4.31
C LEU A 39 5.32 0.07 -3.38
N TYR A 40 4.67 0.85 -2.51
CA TYR A 40 3.63 0.37 -1.63
C TYR A 40 2.47 -0.25 -2.42
N ASN A 41 2.02 0.39 -3.50
CA ASN A 41 0.94 -0.12 -4.34
C ASN A 41 1.34 -1.39 -5.12
N ILE A 42 2.59 -1.48 -5.55
CA ILE A 42 3.05 -2.54 -6.47
C ILE A 42 3.61 -3.76 -5.73
N LYS A 43 4.38 -3.53 -4.67
CA LYS A 43 5.14 -4.61 -4.00
C LYS A 43 4.51 -5.01 -2.68
N VAL A 44 3.88 -4.10 -1.96
CA VAL A 44 3.27 -4.37 -0.64
C VAL A 44 1.79 -4.73 -0.77
N PHE A 45 1.01 -3.98 -1.55
CA PHE A 45 -0.40 -4.25 -1.74
C PHE A 45 -0.73 -5.37 -2.73
N THR A 46 0.15 -5.68 -3.69
CA THR A 46 -0.11 -6.79 -4.62
C THR A 46 -0.25 -8.14 -3.90
N PRO A 47 0.67 -8.55 -3.00
CA PRO A 47 0.48 -9.78 -2.21
C PRO A 47 -0.78 -9.76 -1.35
N LEU A 48 -1.12 -8.61 -0.79
CA LEU A 48 -2.35 -8.43 0.00
C LEU A 48 -3.60 -8.67 -0.86
N LYS A 49 -3.66 -8.07 -2.05
CA LYS A 49 -4.77 -8.27 -3.01
C LYS A 49 -4.89 -9.73 -3.42
N ILE A 50 -3.78 -10.40 -3.72
CA ILE A 50 -3.76 -11.82 -4.10
C ILE A 50 -4.29 -12.68 -2.95
N ALA A 51 -3.80 -12.46 -1.74
CA ALA A 51 -4.21 -13.23 -0.58
C ALA A 51 -5.70 -13.00 -0.23
N TYR A 52 -6.20 -11.78 -0.40
CA TYR A 52 -7.62 -11.46 -0.25
C TYR A 52 -8.46 -12.20 -1.30
N TYR A 53 -8.06 -12.12 -2.57
CA TYR A 53 -8.74 -12.80 -3.67
C TYR A 53 -8.79 -14.32 -3.46
N ASN A 54 -7.69 -14.92 -3.00
CA ASN A 54 -7.63 -16.34 -2.68
C ASN A 54 -8.60 -16.71 -1.53
N LYS A 55 -8.71 -15.85 -0.51
CA LYS A 55 -9.62 -16.08 0.61
C LYS A 55 -11.09 -16.01 0.16
N VAL A 56 -11.43 -15.03 -0.67
CA VAL A 56 -12.77 -14.91 -1.28
C VAL A 56 -13.06 -16.13 -2.17
N LYS A 57 -12.12 -16.53 -3.03
CA LYS A 57 -12.27 -17.70 -3.90
C LYS A 57 -12.48 -18.99 -3.11
N TRP A 58 -11.81 -19.14 -1.96
CA TRP A 58 -12.00 -20.29 -1.09
C TRP A 58 -13.40 -20.32 -0.46
N LEU A 59 -13.92 -19.17 -0.02
CA LEU A 59 -15.28 -19.06 0.50
C LEU A 59 -16.32 -19.36 -0.58
N ASN A 60 -16.11 -18.88 -1.82
CA ASN A 60 -16.99 -19.20 -2.94
C ASN A 60 -17.04 -20.70 -3.24
N ARG A 61 -15.91 -21.41 -3.15
CA ARG A 61 -15.89 -22.88 -3.29
C ARG A 61 -16.64 -23.62 -2.18
N GLY A 62 -16.80 -22.99 -1.01
CA GLY A 62 -17.56 -23.51 0.12
C GLY A 62 -19.05 -23.22 0.06
N GLY A 63 -19.58 -22.70 -1.07
CA GLY A 63 -21.00 -22.41 -1.26
C GLY A 63 -21.42 -20.98 -0.94
N ILE A 64 -20.48 -20.07 -0.64
CA ILE A 64 -20.78 -18.64 -0.45
C ILE A 64 -20.63 -17.93 -1.81
N ASP A 65 -21.70 -17.88 -2.61
CA ASP A 65 -21.62 -17.36 -3.98
C ASP A 65 -21.28 -15.86 -4.08
N ARG A 66 -21.55 -15.09 -3.02
CA ARG A 66 -21.27 -13.64 -2.98
C ARG A 66 -20.73 -13.23 -1.61
N VAL A 67 -19.45 -12.87 -1.59
CA VAL A 67 -18.87 -12.11 -0.48
C VAL A 67 -19.29 -10.65 -0.63
N GLY A 68 -20.30 -10.24 0.14
CA GLY A 68 -20.77 -8.85 0.17
C GLY A 68 -19.73 -7.88 0.76
N LYS A 69 -20.00 -6.58 0.61
CA LYS A 69 -19.10 -5.50 1.10
C LYS A 69 -18.97 -5.52 2.63
N GLU A 70 -20.00 -5.98 3.32
CA GLU A 70 -20.06 -6.14 4.78
C GLU A 70 -18.95 -7.06 5.32
N TYR A 71 -18.50 -8.04 4.53
CA TYR A 71 -17.41 -8.94 4.91
C TYR A 71 -16.02 -8.42 4.54
N PHE A 72 -15.94 -7.33 3.77
CA PHE A 72 -14.67 -6.79 3.28
C PHE A 72 -13.73 -6.49 4.44
N THR A 73 -14.18 -5.75 5.45
CA THR A 73 -13.33 -5.32 6.57
C THR A 73 -12.78 -6.51 7.36
N TYR A 74 -13.63 -7.51 7.62
CA TYR A 74 -13.25 -8.72 8.34
C TYR A 74 -12.21 -9.54 7.56
N LEU A 75 -12.48 -9.82 6.27
CA LEU A 75 -11.56 -10.58 5.43
C LEU A 75 -10.27 -9.82 5.15
N TYR A 76 -10.37 -8.50 4.97
CA TYR A 76 -9.22 -7.62 4.82
C TYR A 76 -8.33 -7.68 6.05
N GLN A 77 -8.88 -7.59 7.26
CA GLN A 77 -8.11 -7.62 8.50
C GLN A 77 -7.33 -8.94 8.65
N LEU A 78 -8.00 -10.09 8.44
CA LEU A 78 -7.37 -11.41 8.51
C LEU A 78 -6.17 -11.55 7.55
N VAL A 79 -6.33 -11.03 6.34
CA VAL A 79 -5.30 -11.12 5.31
C VAL A 79 -4.21 -10.08 5.53
N ARG A 80 -4.57 -8.90 6.03
CA ARG A 80 -3.67 -7.79 6.35
C ARG A 80 -2.63 -8.21 7.36
N ASP A 81 -3.03 -8.83 8.45
CA ASP A 81 -2.11 -9.20 9.53
C ASP A 81 -1.08 -10.25 9.07
N ARG A 82 -1.45 -11.08 8.10
CA ARG A 82 -0.55 -12.07 7.48
C ARG A 82 0.33 -11.47 6.38
N ALA A 83 -0.21 -10.57 5.57
CA ALA A 83 0.49 -10.01 4.42
C ALA A 83 1.42 -8.85 4.82
N LEU A 84 0.97 -7.95 5.70
CA LEU A 84 1.67 -6.73 6.10
C LEU A 84 2.50 -6.91 7.38
N THR A 85 3.23 -8.00 7.47
CA THR A 85 4.20 -8.19 8.57
C THR A 85 5.43 -7.30 8.36
N LYS A 86 6.09 -6.90 9.45
CA LYS A 86 7.36 -6.14 9.39
C LYS A 86 8.40 -6.83 8.50
N ARG A 87 8.47 -8.17 8.56
CA ARG A 87 9.36 -8.99 7.72
C ARG A 87 8.99 -8.87 6.24
N ASN A 88 7.72 -9.06 5.89
CA ASN A 88 7.27 -9.00 4.50
C ASN A 88 7.46 -7.61 3.90
N ILE A 89 7.13 -6.56 4.67
CA ILE A 89 7.34 -5.18 4.25
C ILE A 89 8.82 -4.96 3.94
N LYS A 90 9.73 -5.24 4.89
CA LYS A 90 11.18 -5.07 4.67
C LYS A 90 11.70 -5.87 3.47
N ALA A 91 11.26 -7.12 3.32
CA ALA A 91 11.65 -7.95 2.18
C ALA A 91 11.19 -7.35 0.84
N ARG A 92 9.96 -6.80 0.78
CA ARG A 92 9.46 -6.13 -0.43
C ARG A 92 10.24 -4.86 -0.75
N TRP A 93 10.60 -4.06 0.24
CA TRP A 93 11.48 -2.90 0.04
C TRP A 93 12.87 -3.28 -0.46
N ALA A 94 13.44 -4.41 -0.02
CA ALA A 94 14.71 -4.91 -0.55
C ALA A 94 14.65 -5.28 -2.04
N THR A 95 13.48 -5.62 -2.57
CA THR A 95 13.30 -5.94 -4.01
C THR A 95 13.25 -4.71 -4.91
N THR A 96 13.12 -3.51 -4.35
CA THR A 96 12.89 -2.29 -5.14
C THR A 96 14.15 -1.51 -5.41
N SER A 97 15.29 -1.98 -4.87
CA SER A 97 16.58 -1.31 -4.93
C SER A 97 16.57 0.16 -4.51
N LEU A 98 15.52 0.59 -3.80
CA LEU A 98 15.48 1.86 -3.07
C LEU A 98 16.04 1.69 -1.67
N PHE A 99 15.86 0.51 -1.07
CA PHE A 99 16.38 0.23 0.28
C PHE A 99 16.77 -1.24 0.45
N PRO A 100 18.08 -1.57 0.52
CA PRO A 100 19.20 -0.67 0.32
C PRO A 100 19.23 -0.12 -1.11
N PHE A 101 19.63 1.14 -1.27
CA PHE A 101 19.70 1.79 -2.58
C PHE A 101 20.73 1.07 -3.47
N ASN A 102 20.30 0.57 -4.62
CA ASN A 102 21.15 -0.15 -5.56
C ASN A 102 20.79 0.22 -7.03
N PRO A 103 21.47 1.21 -7.63
CA PRO A 103 21.17 1.66 -8.98
C PRO A 103 21.40 0.57 -10.05
N LYS A 104 22.21 -0.46 -9.78
CA LYS A 104 22.49 -1.56 -10.74
C LYS A 104 21.35 -2.57 -10.90
N ARG A 105 20.31 -2.50 -10.06
CA ARG A 105 19.10 -3.34 -10.15
C ARG A 105 17.96 -2.66 -10.93
N TYR A 106 18.17 -1.42 -11.40
CA TYR A 106 17.28 -0.70 -12.30
C TYR A 106 17.65 -0.98 -13.77
N THR A 107 17.55 -2.24 -14.19
CA THR A 107 17.65 -2.67 -15.59
C THR A 107 16.67 -3.82 -15.78
#